data_AF-A0A353FH17-F1
#
_entry.id   AF-A0A353FH17-F1
#
_cell.length_a   1.000
_cell.length_b   1.000
_cell.length_c   1.000
_cell.angle_alpha   90.00
_cell.angle_beta   90.00
_cell.angle_gamma   90.00
#
_symmetry.space_group_name_H-M   'P 1'
#
loop_
_entity.id
_entity.type
_entity.pdbx_description
1 polymer ?
#
loop_
_entity_poly.entity_id
_entity_poly.type
_entity_poly.pdbx_seq_one_letter_code
_entity_poly.pdbx_strand_id
1 'polypeptide(L)'
;MKRKTKRSASPELNGKSEKMVYYHLNGRYVGRRIGKVAPEDYREGANFEGLRKQQSEFGMASRYSKVLRQALGEHQRLFQGPECSGRLTGVLRECLKRGEGATGQRVFSKQCLKGLEGFAFDQRYALGRHFSVVRAPAVKRQGEGLQLYFKAEDTIFGIRPPRATHLIWRLLLLSPVEYQDGYGVKYPEWHGQGLLFKYAAEGLREAWTEEIALPDLPEDVVLLWVIGHQSAGRAKGWMIHVS
;
A
#
# COMPACT_ATOMS: atom_id res chain seq x y z
N MET A 1 42.59 -41.84 26.02
CA MET A 1 41.78 -40.63 25.67
C MET A 1 41.26 -40.80 24.24
N LYS A 2 40.00 -41.23 24.04
CA LYS A 2 39.42 -41.48 22.70
C LYS A 2 38.81 -40.18 22.14
N ARG A 3 39.32 -39.66 21.02
CA ARG A 3 38.72 -38.52 20.30
C ARG A 3 37.40 -38.96 19.66
N LYS A 4 36.29 -38.31 20.03
CA LYS A 4 34.99 -38.47 19.38
C LYS A 4 35.02 -37.76 18.02
N THR A 5 34.92 -38.53 16.93
CA THR A 5 34.71 -38.01 15.58
C THR A 5 33.29 -37.45 15.50
N LYS A 6 33.17 -36.14 15.27
CA LYS A 6 31.91 -35.42 15.10
C LYS A 6 31.29 -35.88 13.76
N ARG A 7 30.22 -36.68 13.80
CA ARG A 7 29.42 -37.00 12.60
C ARG A 7 28.90 -35.68 12.03
N SER A 8 29.37 -35.28 10.85
CA SER A 8 28.80 -34.18 10.09
C SER A 8 27.35 -34.52 9.74
N ALA A 9 26.43 -33.61 10.06
CA ALA A 9 25.04 -33.71 9.62
C ALA A 9 25.01 -33.85 8.09
N SER A 10 24.20 -34.79 7.57
CA SER A 10 23.98 -34.92 6.12
C SER A 10 23.52 -33.57 5.56
N PRO A 11 24.08 -33.10 4.44
CA PRO A 11 23.71 -31.81 3.87
C PRO A 11 22.21 -31.84 3.53
N GLU A 12 21.45 -30.88 4.07
CA GLU A 12 20.05 -30.71 3.71
C GLU A 12 19.96 -30.35 2.22
N LEU A 13 19.46 -31.29 1.40
CA LEU A 13 19.25 -31.08 -0.04
C LEU A 13 18.00 -30.21 -0.27
N ASN A 14 18.11 -28.92 0.05
CA ASN A 14 17.18 -27.87 -0.35
C ASN A 14 17.89 -26.96 -1.34
N GLY A 15 17.47 -26.97 -2.61
CA GLY A 15 18.14 -26.17 -3.63
C GLY A 15 17.72 -26.49 -5.05
N LYS A 16 18.25 -25.69 -5.98
CA LYS A 16 18.00 -25.80 -7.41
C LYS A 16 19.31 -26.16 -8.11
N SER A 17 19.35 -27.28 -8.84
CA SER A 17 20.36 -27.52 -9.87
C SER A 17 19.74 -27.27 -11.25
N GLU A 18 20.55 -27.05 -12.28
CA GLU A 18 20.14 -26.55 -13.61
C GLU A 18 18.79 -27.05 -14.12
N LYS A 19 18.49 -28.34 -13.96
CA LYS A 19 17.25 -28.97 -14.42
C LYS A 19 16.42 -29.58 -13.30
N MET A 20 16.80 -29.44 -12.03
CA MET A 20 16.16 -30.11 -10.90
C MET A 20 15.94 -29.16 -9.72
N VAL A 21 14.79 -29.26 -9.06
CA VAL A 21 14.54 -28.62 -7.75
C VAL A 21 14.42 -29.73 -6.72
N TYR A 22 15.18 -29.61 -5.64
CA TYR A 22 15.20 -30.51 -4.51
C TYR A 22 14.57 -29.82 -3.30
N TYR A 23 13.58 -30.47 -2.69
CA TYR A 23 12.92 -29.96 -1.50
C TYR A 23 12.36 -31.11 -0.65
N HIS A 24 12.08 -30.81 0.60
CA HIS A 24 11.47 -31.76 1.52
C HIS A 24 9.94 -31.67 1.45
N LEU A 25 9.27 -32.79 1.19
CA LEU A 25 7.81 -32.90 1.15
C LEU A 25 7.37 -34.12 1.96
N ASN A 26 6.52 -33.92 2.96
CA ASN A 26 5.97 -34.97 3.82
C ASN A 26 7.05 -35.91 4.41
N GLY A 27 8.16 -35.35 4.91
CA GLY A 27 9.21 -36.15 5.55
C GLY A 27 10.18 -36.85 4.59
N ARG A 28 10.09 -36.58 3.28
CA ARG A 28 10.95 -37.21 2.26
C ARG A 28 11.60 -36.14 1.38
N TYR A 29 12.83 -36.40 0.94
CA TYR A 29 13.48 -35.60 -0.11
C TYR A 29 12.85 -35.91 -1.46
N VAL A 30 12.40 -34.86 -2.16
CA VAL A 30 11.80 -34.94 -3.49
C VAL A 30 12.64 -34.11 -4.45
N GLY A 31 13.10 -34.73 -5.53
CA GLY A 31 13.70 -34.04 -6.68
C GLY A 31 12.69 -33.97 -7.82
N ARG A 32 12.38 -32.78 -8.32
CA ARG A 32 11.54 -32.57 -9.51
C ARG A 32 12.34 -31.95 -10.64
N ARG A 33 12.17 -32.49 -11.84
CA ARG A 33 12.70 -31.85 -13.05
C ARG A 33 11.98 -30.52 -13.25
N ILE A 34 12.74 -29.46 -13.50
CA ILE A 34 12.20 -28.15 -13.86
C ILE A 34 11.57 -28.30 -15.24
N GLY A 35 10.27 -28.50 -15.27
CA GLY A 35 9.49 -28.39 -16.50
C GLY A 35 9.49 -26.93 -16.97
N LYS A 36 9.75 -26.71 -18.25
CA LYS A 36 9.44 -25.43 -18.90
C LYS A 36 8.03 -25.55 -19.46
N VAL A 37 7.12 -24.70 -19.00
CA VAL A 37 5.81 -24.53 -19.62
C VAL A 37 6.03 -23.63 -20.84
N ALA A 38 5.53 -24.03 -22.01
CA ALA A 38 5.60 -23.16 -23.18
C ALA A 38 4.76 -21.90 -22.91
N PRO A 39 5.18 -20.70 -23.37
CA PRO A 39 4.39 -19.48 -23.19
C PRO A 39 2.95 -19.61 -23.67
N GLU A 40 2.72 -20.35 -24.76
CA GLU A 40 1.42 -20.64 -25.37
C GLU A 40 0.56 -21.47 -24.41
N ASP A 41 1.11 -22.56 -23.87
CA ASP A 41 0.44 -23.41 -22.87
C ASP A 41 0.04 -22.61 -21.63
N TYR A 42 0.89 -21.66 -21.19
CA TYR A 42 0.57 -20.79 -20.07
C TYR A 42 -0.55 -19.79 -20.40
N ARG A 43 -0.59 -19.26 -21.62
CA ARG A 43 -1.59 -18.26 -22.05
C ARG A 43 -2.96 -18.89 -22.27
N GLU A 44 -3.01 -20.04 -22.90
CA GLU A 44 -4.24 -20.66 -23.38
C GLU A 44 -4.70 -21.83 -22.51
N GLY A 45 -3.78 -22.50 -21.82
CA GLY A 45 -4.10 -23.68 -21.03
C GLY A 45 -5.08 -23.40 -19.89
N ALA A 46 -6.15 -24.19 -19.81
CA ALA A 46 -7.17 -24.10 -18.76
C ALA A 46 -6.58 -24.27 -17.35
N ASN A 47 -5.55 -25.13 -17.21
CA ASN A 47 -4.86 -25.37 -15.94
C ASN A 47 -4.19 -24.12 -15.34
N PHE A 48 -3.90 -23.11 -16.17
CA PHE A 48 -3.27 -21.86 -15.73
C PHE A 48 -4.27 -20.70 -15.57
N GLU A 49 -5.56 -20.90 -15.84
CA GLU A 49 -6.55 -19.83 -15.79
C GLU A 49 -6.62 -19.15 -14.42
N GLY A 50 -6.68 -19.95 -13.35
CA GLY A 50 -6.66 -19.42 -11.97
C GLY A 50 -5.38 -18.65 -11.65
N LEU A 51 -4.23 -19.13 -12.13
CA LEU A 51 -2.95 -18.44 -11.94
C LEU A 51 -2.92 -17.11 -12.70
N ARG A 52 -3.38 -17.07 -13.95
CA ARG A 52 -3.47 -15.83 -14.75
C ARG A 52 -4.36 -14.79 -14.07
N LYS A 53 -5.53 -15.22 -13.56
CA LYS A 53 -6.44 -14.36 -12.79
C LYS A 53 -5.76 -13.78 -11.54
N GLN A 54 -5.08 -14.61 -10.75
CA GLN A 54 -4.35 -14.14 -9.57
C GLN A 54 -3.20 -13.20 -9.90
N GLN A 55 -2.47 -13.46 -10.99
CA GLN A 55 -1.36 -12.62 -11.45
C GLN A 55 -1.85 -11.26 -11.96
N SER A 56 -2.99 -11.23 -12.65
CA SER A 56 -3.65 -9.99 -13.06
C SER A 56 -3.95 -9.10 -11.85
N GLU A 57 -4.64 -9.64 -10.85
CA GLU A 57 -4.96 -8.92 -9.60
C GLU A 57 -3.71 -8.52 -8.80
N PHE A 58 -2.69 -9.39 -8.74
CA PHE A 58 -1.41 -9.07 -8.11
C PHE A 58 -0.71 -7.90 -8.80
N GLY A 59 -0.66 -7.92 -10.14
CA GLY A 59 -0.05 -6.88 -10.96
C GLY A 59 -0.73 -5.53 -10.72
N MET A 60 -2.06 -5.50 -10.66
CA MET A 60 -2.81 -4.30 -10.35
C MET A 60 -2.53 -3.81 -8.92
N ALA A 61 -2.59 -4.67 -7.89
CA ALA A 61 -2.29 -4.28 -6.52
C ALA A 61 -0.85 -3.74 -6.37
N SER A 62 0.11 -4.33 -7.09
CA SER A 62 1.50 -3.85 -7.13
C SER A 62 1.61 -2.48 -7.81
N ARG A 63 0.83 -2.22 -8.88
CA ARG A 63 0.77 -0.89 -9.52
C ARG A 63 0.20 0.15 -8.55
N TYR A 64 -0.90 -0.13 -7.87
CA TYR A 64 -1.44 0.76 -6.83
C TYR A 64 -0.45 1.01 -5.69
N SER A 65 0.25 -0.03 -5.23
CA SER A 65 1.30 0.11 -4.22
C SER A 65 2.40 1.09 -4.65
N LYS A 66 2.78 1.04 -5.94
CA LYS A 66 3.75 1.99 -6.52
C LYS A 66 3.17 3.40 -6.54
N VAL A 67 1.95 3.58 -7.04
CA VAL A 67 1.26 4.87 -7.14
C VAL A 67 1.14 5.54 -5.77
N LEU A 68 0.62 4.83 -4.77
CA LEU A 68 0.49 5.34 -3.40
C LEU A 68 1.82 5.83 -2.81
N ARG A 69 2.91 5.08 -3.06
CA ARG A 69 4.24 5.49 -2.58
C ARG A 69 4.77 6.69 -3.35
N GLN A 70 4.54 6.77 -4.66
CA GLN A 70 4.96 7.91 -5.48
C GLN A 70 4.21 9.19 -5.11
N ALA A 71 2.93 9.09 -4.77
CA ALA A 71 2.11 10.22 -4.30
C ALA A 71 2.62 10.85 -2.99
N LEU A 72 3.52 10.18 -2.26
CA LEU A 72 4.21 10.75 -1.10
C LEU A 72 5.29 11.78 -1.48
N GLY A 73 5.58 11.95 -2.77
CA GLY A 73 6.50 12.95 -3.31
C GLY A 73 7.89 12.84 -2.69
N GLU A 74 8.39 13.94 -2.11
CA GLU A 74 9.71 13.98 -1.45
C GLU A 74 9.89 12.94 -0.33
N HIS A 75 8.78 12.48 0.28
CA HIS A 75 8.81 11.50 1.36
C HIS A 75 8.82 10.05 0.87
N GLN A 76 8.64 9.80 -0.44
CA GLN A 76 8.67 8.46 -1.02
C GLN A 76 9.97 7.72 -0.67
N ARG A 77 11.10 8.44 -0.63
CA ARG A 77 12.43 7.89 -0.34
C ARG A 77 12.52 7.16 1.00
N LEU A 78 11.66 7.52 1.96
CA LEU A 78 11.58 6.88 3.26
C LEU A 78 11.02 5.44 3.17
N PHE A 79 10.35 5.08 2.07
CA PHE A 79 9.55 3.86 1.93
C PHE A 79 9.87 3.06 0.66
N GLN A 80 11.10 3.18 0.15
CA GLN A 80 11.53 2.49 -1.08
C GLN A 80 11.93 1.02 -0.85
N GLY A 81 12.04 0.58 0.41
CA GLY A 81 12.43 -0.79 0.73
C GLY A 81 11.42 -1.85 0.27
N PRO A 82 11.89 -3.06 -0.06
CA PRO A 82 11.03 -4.16 -0.53
C PRO A 82 9.99 -4.56 0.51
N GLU A 83 10.28 -4.39 1.80
CA GLU A 83 9.37 -4.69 2.90
C GLU A 83 8.10 -3.83 2.82
N CYS A 84 8.22 -2.50 2.64
CA CYS A 84 7.05 -1.63 2.53
C CYS A 84 6.25 -1.91 1.25
N SER A 85 6.92 -2.09 0.12
CA SER A 85 6.25 -2.38 -1.15
C SER A 85 5.48 -3.70 -1.09
N GLY A 86 6.10 -4.75 -0.53
CA GLY A 86 5.48 -6.06 -0.37
C GLY A 86 4.29 -6.04 0.58
N ARG A 87 4.43 -5.39 1.75
CA ARG A 87 3.33 -5.24 2.72
C ARG A 87 2.15 -4.47 2.13
N LEU A 88 2.40 -3.33 1.51
CA LEU A 88 1.34 -2.52 0.90
C LEU A 88 0.65 -3.27 -0.24
N THR A 89 1.40 -3.97 -1.09
CA THR A 89 0.84 -4.83 -2.13
C THR A 89 -0.02 -5.95 -1.53
N GLY A 90 0.42 -6.58 -0.45
CA GLY A 90 -0.35 -7.60 0.26
C GLY A 90 -1.69 -7.09 0.77
N VAL A 91 -1.71 -5.95 1.48
CA VAL A 91 -2.95 -5.34 1.99
C VAL A 91 -3.86 -4.91 0.83
N LEU A 92 -3.31 -4.32 -0.22
CA LEU A 92 -4.06 -3.96 -1.41
C LEU A 92 -4.69 -5.16 -2.11
N ARG A 93 -4.03 -6.33 -2.13
CA ARG A 93 -4.65 -7.56 -2.64
C ARG A 93 -5.84 -8.00 -1.78
N GLU A 94 -5.73 -7.91 -0.46
CA GLU A 94 -6.86 -8.22 0.43
C GLU A 94 -8.02 -7.23 0.25
N CYS A 95 -7.72 -5.95 0.02
CA CYS A 95 -8.72 -4.96 -0.36
C CYS A 95 -9.38 -5.35 -1.68
N LEU A 96 -8.60 -5.68 -2.71
CA LEU A 96 -9.10 -5.99 -4.04
C LEU A 96 -10.00 -7.23 -4.09
N LYS A 97 -9.79 -8.23 -3.22
CA LYS A 97 -10.71 -9.38 -3.10
C LYS A 97 -12.15 -8.98 -2.77
N ARG A 98 -12.33 -7.80 -2.16
CA ARG A 98 -13.62 -7.18 -1.83
C ARG A 98 -14.04 -6.10 -2.84
N GLY A 99 -13.23 -5.90 -3.88
CA GLY A 99 -13.50 -5.01 -5.00
C GLY A 99 -14.58 -5.56 -5.92
N GLU A 100 -15.01 -4.73 -6.86
CA GLU A 100 -16.07 -5.05 -7.81
C GLU A 100 -15.52 -5.85 -8.99
N GLY A 101 -16.33 -6.74 -9.56
CA GLY A 101 -15.97 -7.57 -10.72
C GLY A 101 -15.61 -9.03 -10.39
N ALA A 102 -15.35 -9.81 -11.44
CA ALA A 102 -14.99 -11.22 -11.33
C ALA A 102 -13.52 -11.41 -10.94
N THR A 103 -13.17 -12.56 -10.34
CA THR A 103 -11.78 -12.90 -10.01
C THR A 103 -10.87 -12.79 -11.25
N GLY A 104 -9.81 -12.00 -11.14
CA GLY A 104 -8.88 -11.68 -12.24
C GLY A 104 -9.15 -10.35 -12.95
N GLN A 105 -10.32 -9.75 -12.69
CA GLN A 105 -10.80 -8.52 -13.32
C GLN A 105 -11.28 -7.50 -12.28
N ARG A 106 -11.05 -7.77 -11.00
CA ARG A 106 -11.55 -6.94 -9.91
C ARG A 106 -10.91 -5.56 -9.93
N VAL A 107 -11.69 -4.53 -9.61
CA VAL A 107 -11.21 -3.15 -9.50
C VAL A 107 -11.41 -2.60 -8.10
N PHE A 108 -10.61 -1.59 -7.73
CA PHE A 108 -10.73 -0.94 -6.43
C PHE A 108 -11.92 0.01 -6.39
N SER A 109 -12.88 -0.27 -5.50
CA SER A 109 -13.88 0.69 -5.08
C SER A 109 -13.43 1.48 -3.85
N LYS A 110 -14.04 2.65 -3.59
CA LYS A 110 -13.82 3.41 -2.34
C LYS A 110 -14.02 2.54 -1.10
N GLN A 111 -15.05 1.68 -1.11
CA GLN A 111 -15.39 0.83 0.02
C GLN A 111 -14.31 -0.22 0.30
N CYS A 112 -13.73 -0.84 -0.72
CA CYS A 112 -12.70 -1.85 -0.51
C CYS A 112 -11.36 -1.24 -0.07
N LEU A 113 -11.05 -0.01 -0.52
CA LEU A 113 -9.86 0.74 -0.10
C LEU A 113 -9.88 1.15 1.37
N LYS A 114 -11.05 1.15 2.04
CA LYS A 114 -11.12 1.29 3.52
C LYS A 114 -10.29 0.23 4.26
N GLY A 115 -9.97 -0.91 3.64
CA GLY A 115 -9.05 -1.89 4.20
C GLY A 115 -7.61 -1.40 4.38
N LEU A 116 -7.25 -0.24 3.82
CA LEU A 116 -5.97 0.43 4.04
C LEU A 116 -5.92 1.26 5.32
N GLU A 117 -7.05 1.46 6.00
CA GLU A 117 -7.13 2.24 7.23
C GLU A 117 -6.09 1.76 8.25
N GLY A 118 -5.26 2.68 8.74
CA GLY A 118 -4.20 2.39 9.71
C GLY A 118 -2.98 1.66 9.15
N PHE A 119 -2.88 1.46 7.82
CA PHE A 119 -1.66 0.96 7.21
C PHE A 119 -0.49 1.89 7.54
N ALA A 120 0.51 1.38 8.24
CA ALA A 120 1.72 2.09 8.57
C ALA A 120 2.82 1.78 7.55
N PHE A 121 3.30 2.82 6.87
CA PHE A 121 4.44 2.71 5.95
C PHE A 121 5.72 2.31 6.69
N ASP A 122 5.88 2.77 7.93
CA ASP A 122 6.91 2.33 8.87
C ASP A 122 6.27 1.63 10.08
N GLN A 123 6.50 0.32 10.22
CA GLN A 123 5.89 -0.48 11.29
C GLN A 123 6.28 -0.03 12.70
N ARG A 124 7.41 0.68 12.86
CA ARG A 124 7.82 1.24 14.15
C ARG A 124 6.82 2.28 14.66
N TYR A 125 6.02 2.85 13.78
CA TYR A 125 5.02 3.86 14.08
C TYR A 125 3.59 3.40 13.76
N ALA A 126 3.34 2.08 13.81
CA ALA A 126 1.99 1.54 13.68
C ALA A 126 1.01 2.17 14.70
N LEU A 127 -0.26 2.26 14.29
CA LEU A 127 -1.35 2.93 15.01
C LEU A 127 -1.44 2.45 16.46
N GLY A 128 -1.48 3.40 17.40
CA GLY A 128 -1.67 3.12 18.83
C GLY A 128 -0.40 2.92 19.65
N ARG A 129 0.81 2.85 19.04
CA ARG A 129 2.07 2.75 19.81
C ARG A 129 2.75 4.08 20.11
N HIS A 130 2.73 5.01 19.15
CA HIS A 130 3.43 6.31 19.27
C HIS A 130 2.68 7.47 18.63
N PHE A 131 1.65 7.15 17.85
CA PHE A 131 0.91 8.06 17.00
C PHE A 131 -0.45 7.44 16.73
N SER A 132 -1.52 8.19 16.97
CA SER A 132 -2.87 7.83 16.55
C SER A 132 -3.55 9.09 16.06
N VAL A 133 -4.25 8.97 14.94
CA VAL A 133 -5.14 10.01 14.43
C VAL A 133 -6.54 9.57 14.77
N VAL A 134 -7.27 10.37 15.55
CA VAL A 134 -8.66 10.08 15.90
C VAL A 134 -9.58 10.35 14.70
N ARG A 135 -9.30 11.40 13.92
CA ARG A 135 -10.01 11.75 12.69
C ARG A 135 -9.11 12.54 11.74
N ALA A 136 -9.20 12.27 10.43
CA ALA A 136 -8.58 13.14 9.42
C ALA A 136 -9.48 14.34 9.08
N PRO A 137 -8.98 15.37 8.36
CA PRO A 137 -9.76 16.52 7.99
C PRO A 137 -10.86 16.03 7.04
N ALA A 138 -12.06 16.54 7.26
CA ALA A 138 -13.16 16.24 6.37
C ALA A 138 -12.90 16.90 5.02
N VAL A 139 -13.15 16.17 3.95
CA VAL A 139 -13.12 16.73 2.60
C VAL A 139 -14.55 16.90 2.14
N LYS A 140 -14.91 18.11 1.73
CA LYS A 140 -16.18 18.40 1.06
C LYS A 140 -15.89 18.91 -0.34
N ARG A 141 -16.61 18.40 -1.32
CA ARG A 141 -16.65 19.00 -2.66
C ARG A 141 -17.55 20.22 -2.59
N GLN A 142 -17.08 21.37 -3.06
CA GLN A 142 -17.85 22.62 -3.09
C GLN A 142 -17.49 23.39 -4.36
N GLY A 143 -18.48 23.66 -5.21
CA GLY A 143 -18.25 24.30 -6.50
C GLY A 143 -17.25 23.51 -7.36
N GLU A 144 -16.26 24.22 -7.91
CA GLU A 144 -15.17 23.67 -8.72
C GLU A 144 -13.96 23.19 -7.88
N GLY A 145 -14.11 22.97 -6.58
CA GLY A 145 -12.97 22.67 -5.71
C GLY A 145 -13.26 21.69 -4.57
N LEU A 146 -12.22 21.48 -3.78
CA LEU A 146 -12.30 20.78 -2.50
C LEU A 146 -12.17 21.80 -1.37
N GLN A 147 -13.18 21.83 -0.50
CA GLN A 147 -13.07 22.48 0.79
C GLN A 147 -12.58 21.45 1.81
N LEU A 148 -11.40 21.69 2.37
CA LEU A 148 -10.86 20.92 3.46
C LEU A 148 -11.25 21.55 4.78
N TYR A 149 -11.81 20.74 5.66
CA TYR A 149 -12.28 21.19 6.95
C TYR A 149 -11.57 20.45 8.07
N PHE A 150 -10.88 21.22 8.91
CA PHE A 150 -10.20 20.72 10.09
C PHE A 150 -10.83 21.30 11.35
N LYS A 151 -11.35 20.43 12.21
CA LYS A 151 -11.68 20.76 13.60
C LYS A 151 -10.53 20.34 14.49
N ALA A 152 -9.97 21.28 15.25
CA ALA A 152 -8.94 21.00 16.26
C ALA A 152 -9.38 19.93 17.27
N GLU A 153 -10.68 19.92 17.59
CA GLU A 153 -11.32 18.95 18.48
C GLU A 153 -11.45 17.55 17.87
N ASP A 154 -11.61 17.46 16.53
CA ASP A 154 -11.76 16.19 15.82
C ASP A 154 -10.41 15.49 15.59
N THR A 155 -9.34 16.28 15.50
CA THR A 155 -8.00 15.80 15.18
C THR A 155 -7.11 15.83 16.40
N ILE A 156 -7.58 15.21 17.47
CA ILE A 156 -6.73 14.96 18.62
C ILE A 156 -5.83 13.80 18.24
N PHE A 157 -4.52 14.03 18.24
CA PHE A 157 -3.59 12.91 18.33
C PHE A 157 -3.87 12.25 19.67
N GLY A 158 -4.45 11.04 19.66
CA GLY A 158 -4.66 10.30 20.91
C GLY A 158 -3.33 10.11 21.64
N ILE A 159 -2.23 10.02 20.88
CA ILE A 159 -0.85 10.11 21.36
C ILE A 159 -0.07 11.05 20.42
N ARG A 160 0.34 12.23 20.91
CA ARG A 160 1.24 13.13 20.17
C ARG A 160 2.67 12.57 20.22
N PRO A 161 3.38 12.45 19.09
CA PRO A 161 4.76 11.97 19.11
C PRO A 161 5.62 12.97 19.90
N PRO A 162 6.41 12.50 20.88
CA PRO A 162 7.28 13.39 21.64
C PRO A 162 8.25 14.11 20.69
N ARG A 163 8.38 15.42 20.85
CA ARG A 163 9.25 16.29 20.02
C ARG A 163 8.84 16.37 18.54
N ALA A 164 7.58 16.10 18.19
CA ALA A 164 7.06 16.46 16.87
C ALA A 164 7.06 17.99 16.73
N THR A 165 7.78 18.50 15.72
CA THR A 165 7.80 19.94 15.40
C THR A 165 6.76 20.29 14.35
N HIS A 166 6.47 19.35 13.43
CA HIS A 166 5.43 19.52 12.42
C HIS A 166 4.60 18.26 12.29
N LEU A 167 3.36 18.45 11.87
CA LEU A 167 2.55 17.40 11.29
C LEU A 167 2.51 17.54 9.79
N ILE A 168 2.42 16.41 9.13
CA ILE A 168 2.40 16.32 7.69
C ILE A 168 1.15 15.57 7.29
N TRP A 169 0.34 16.18 6.44
CA TRP A 169 -0.84 15.59 5.87
C TRP A 169 -0.65 15.56 4.37
N ARG A 170 -0.99 14.43 3.75
CA ARG A 170 -1.06 14.32 2.31
C ARG A 170 -2.43 13.83 1.89
N LEU A 171 -3.07 14.58 1.00
CA LEU A 171 -4.28 14.14 0.33
C LEU A 171 -3.88 13.49 -0.99
N LEU A 172 -4.10 12.19 -1.12
CA LEU A 172 -3.80 11.40 -2.30
C LEU A 172 -5.07 11.25 -3.14
N LEU A 173 -4.95 11.54 -4.44
CA LEU A 173 -6.03 11.42 -5.40
C LEU A 173 -5.81 10.15 -6.22
N LEU A 174 -6.84 9.31 -6.29
CA LEU A 174 -6.80 8.04 -7.01
C LEU A 174 -7.98 7.97 -7.96
N SER A 175 -7.70 8.14 -9.25
CA SER A 175 -8.70 7.87 -10.29
C SER A 175 -9.15 6.41 -10.26
N PRO A 176 -10.43 6.11 -10.56
CA PRO A 176 -10.91 4.76 -10.76
C PRO A 176 -10.08 4.00 -11.78
N VAL A 177 -9.95 2.70 -11.53
CA VAL A 177 -9.40 1.76 -12.50
C VAL A 177 -10.52 0.91 -13.05
N GLU A 178 -10.50 0.72 -14.36
CA GLU A 178 -11.47 -0.06 -15.11
C GLU A 178 -10.79 -1.28 -15.75
N TYR A 179 -11.55 -2.34 -15.97
CA TYR A 179 -11.08 -3.54 -16.66
C TYR A 179 -11.91 -3.76 -17.92
N GLN A 180 -11.28 -3.72 -19.10
CA GLN A 180 -11.92 -4.07 -20.38
C GLN A 180 -11.12 -5.17 -21.12
N ASP A 181 -9.81 -5.00 -21.27
CA ASP A 181 -8.88 -6.04 -21.75
C ASP A 181 -7.55 -5.97 -20.98
N GLY A 182 -7.66 -5.54 -19.73
CA GLY A 182 -6.56 -5.10 -18.88
C GLY A 182 -6.97 -3.88 -18.07
N TYR A 183 -6.17 -3.55 -17.06
CA TYR A 183 -6.43 -2.43 -16.18
C TYR A 183 -6.05 -1.10 -16.82
N GLY A 184 -7.04 -0.22 -16.98
CA GLY A 184 -6.88 1.17 -17.42
C GLY A 184 -7.24 2.14 -16.30
N VAL A 185 -6.59 3.30 -16.27
CA VAL A 185 -6.90 4.39 -15.34
C VAL A 185 -7.82 5.38 -16.06
N LYS A 186 -8.98 5.69 -15.47
CA LYS A 186 -10.01 6.51 -16.14
C LYS A 186 -9.59 7.98 -16.33
N TYR A 187 -8.89 8.54 -15.34
CA TYR A 187 -8.40 9.92 -15.30
C TYR A 187 -6.91 9.94 -14.90
N PRO A 188 -5.98 9.65 -15.86
CA PRO A 188 -4.56 9.52 -15.58
C PRO A 188 -3.92 10.76 -14.94
N GLU A 189 -4.41 11.96 -15.27
CA GLU A 189 -3.95 13.25 -14.76
C GLU A 189 -4.17 13.41 -13.25
N TRP A 190 -5.24 12.82 -12.72
CA TRP A 190 -5.58 12.85 -11.30
C TRP A 190 -5.01 11.67 -10.51
N HIS A 191 -4.65 10.57 -11.19
CA HIS A 191 -4.23 9.34 -10.53
C HIS A 191 -2.81 9.42 -9.95
N GLY A 192 -2.71 9.31 -8.63
CA GLY A 192 -1.43 9.36 -7.93
C GLY A 192 -0.95 10.77 -7.61
N GLN A 193 -1.79 11.79 -7.78
CA GLN A 193 -1.49 13.14 -7.32
C GLN A 193 -1.53 13.18 -5.79
N GLY A 194 -0.69 14.03 -5.20
CA GLY A 194 -0.58 14.16 -3.74
C GLY A 194 -0.39 15.60 -3.31
N LEU A 195 -1.38 16.17 -2.63
CA LEU A 195 -1.33 17.51 -2.06
C LEU A 195 -0.70 17.44 -0.66
N LEU A 196 0.25 18.33 -0.37
CA LEU A 196 1.00 18.34 0.89
C LEU A 196 0.56 19.51 1.77
N PHE A 197 0.18 19.21 3.00
CA PHE A 197 -0.06 20.18 4.05
C PHE A 197 0.88 19.93 5.21
N LYS A 198 1.53 20.98 5.69
CA LYS A 198 2.52 20.89 6.75
C LYS A 198 2.25 21.99 7.77
N TYR A 199 1.94 21.57 8.99
CA TYR A 199 1.54 22.48 10.07
C TYR A 199 2.49 22.34 11.25
N ALA A 200 2.80 23.46 11.90
CA ALA A 200 3.55 23.45 13.14
C ALA A 200 2.74 22.70 14.21
N ALA A 201 3.37 21.76 14.90
CA ALA A 201 2.66 20.88 15.83
C ALA A 201 2.07 21.64 17.04
N GLU A 202 2.57 22.85 17.34
CA GLU A 202 2.07 23.70 18.43
C GLU A 202 0.82 24.51 18.04
N GLY A 203 0.64 24.83 16.76
CA GLY A 203 -0.44 25.69 16.25
C GLY A 203 -1.78 24.99 16.00
N LEU A 204 -1.87 23.67 16.17
CA LEU A 204 -3.05 22.85 15.82
C LEU A 204 -4.19 22.91 16.83
N ARG A 205 -4.13 23.84 17.80
CA ARG A 205 -5.17 23.99 18.83
C ARG A 205 -6.41 24.70 18.30
N GLU A 206 -6.32 25.32 17.13
CA GLU A 206 -7.40 26.09 16.51
C GLU A 206 -7.91 25.35 15.27
N ALA A 207 -9.24 25.36 15.08
CA ALA A 207 -9.85 24.82 13.87
C ALA A 207 -9.47 25.70 12.68
N TRP A 208 -9.25 25.10 11.51
CA TRP A 208 -9.05 25.84 10.28
C TRP A 208 -9.81 25.22 9.11
N THR A 209 -10.11 26.06 8.14
CA THR A 209 -10.67 25.65 6.86
C THR A 209 -9.68 26.07 5.79
N GLU A 210 -9.39 25.18 4.86
CA GLU A 210 -8.53 25.46 3.71
C GLU A 210 -9.32 25.12 2.44
N GLU A 211 -9.41 26.08 1.52
CA GLU A 211 -10.06 25.86 0.24
C GLU A 211 -9.00 25.60 -0.82
N ILE A 212 -9.19 24.53 -1.58
CA ILE A 212 -8.27 24.12 -2.63
C ILE A 212 -9.03 24.07 -3.93
N ALA A 213 -8.64 24.96 -4.83
CA ALA A 213 -9.09 24.91 -6.21
C ALA A 213 -8.52 23.66 -6.88
N LEU A 214 -9.41 22.74 -7.22
CA LEU A 214 -9.13 21.56 -8.06
C LEU A 214 -10.22 21.52 -9.13
N PRO A 215 -10.22 22.50 -10.05
CA PRO A 215 -11.22 22.56 -11.10
C PRO A 215 -11.24 21.24 -11.85
N ASP A 216 -12.44 20.81 -12.24
CA ASP A 216 -12.68 19.59 -13.01
C ASP A 216 -12.32 18.27 -12.31
N LEU A 217 -12.09 18.26 -10.99
CA LEU A 217 -11.84 17.01 -10.26
C LEU A 217 -13.06 16.08 -10.31
N PRO A 218 -12.99 14.92 -11.00
CA PRO A 218 -14.13 14.04 -11.16
C PRO A 218 -14.64 13.48 -9.82
N GLU A 219 -15.95 13.27 -9.70
CA GLU A 219 -16.59 12.88 -8.44
C GLU A 219 -16.13 11.51 -7.91
N ASP A 220 -15.86 10.59 -8.83
CA ASP A 220 -15.44 9.21 -8.59
C ASP A 220 -13.93 9.07 -8.31
N VAL A 221 -13.15 10.16 -8.35
CA VAL A 221 -11.78 10.15 -7.81
C VAL A 221 -11.83 9.92 -6.30
N VAL A 222 -11.14 8.86 -5.87
CA VAL A 222 -11.02 8.48 -4.47
C VAL A 222 -9.97 9.33 -3.79
N LEU A 223 -10.32 9.84 -2.61
CA LEU A 223 -9.45 10.65 -1.78
C LEU A 223 -8.96 9.82 -0.59
N LEU A 224 -7.65 9.77 -0.39
CA LEU A 224 -7.02 9.08 0.75
C LEU A 224 -6.12 10.05 1.49
N TRP A 225 -6.22 10.09 2.81
CA TRP A 225 -5.28 10.80 3.64
C TRP A 225 -4.07 9.92 3.96
N VAL A 226 -2.89 10.50 3.91
CA VAL A 226 -1.68 9.94 4.52
C VAL A 226 -1.12 10.95 5.49
N ILE A 227 -0.93 10.52 6.73
CA ILE A 227 -0.61 11.41 7.84
C ILE A 227 0.71 10.97 8.43
N GLY A 228 1.58 11.92 8.69
CA GLY A 228 2.87 11.74 9.32
C GLY A 228 3.23 12.93 10.20
N HIS A 229 4.46 12.92 10.70
CA HIS A 229 5.01 14.02 11.49
C HIS A 229 6.49 14.20 11.20
N GLN A 230 7.02 15.36 11.56
CA GLN A 230 8.45 15.65 11.51
C GLN A 230 8.97 15.83 12.94
N SER A 231 10.10 15.20 13.23
CA SER A 231 10.83 15.38 14.50
C SER A 231 12.32 15.39 14.22
N ALA A 232 13.04 16.34 14.82
CA ALA A 232 14.47 16.57 14.59
C ALA A 232 14.83 16.64 13.09
N GLY A 233 14.04 17.37 12.31
CA GLY A 233 14.24 17.53 10.87
C GLY A 233 13.83 16.33 10.00
N ARG A 234 13.46 15.18 10.57
CA ARG A 234 13.14 13.96 9.81
C ARG A 234 11.65 13.63 9.86
N ALA A 235 11.08 13.30 8.70
CA ALA A 235 9.70 12.85 8.60
C ALA A 235 9.57 11.37 9.05
N LYS A 236 8.50 11.08 9.80
CA LYS A 236 8.26 9.83 10.54
C LYS A 236 6.76 9.56 10.64
N GLY A 237 6.39 8.34 11.04
CA GLY A 237 5.02 8.02 11.44
C GLY A 237 3.96 8.11 10.36
N TRP A 238 4.28 7.66 9.15
CA TRP A 238 3.40 7.77 7.98
C TRP A 238 2.36 6.66 7.94
N MET A 239 1.09 7.05 7.84
CA MET A 239 -0.05 6.16 7.96
C MET A 239 -1.20 6.56 7.05
N ILE A 240 -1.90 5.59 6.48
CA ILE A 240 -3.10 5.83 5.67
C ILE A 240 -4.33 6.01 6.57
N HIS A 241 -5.13 7.03 6.27
CA HIS A 241 -6.48 7.23 6.75
C HIS A 241 -7.43 7.42 5.57
N VAL A 242 -8.57 6.74 5.58
CA VAL A 242 -9.53 6.71 4.48
C VAL A 242 -10.77 7.52 4.88
N SER A 243 -10.98 8.67 4.23
CA SER A 243 -12.14 9.56 4.46
C SER A 243 -13.43 9.08 3.80
#